data_AF-A0A345ZAA8-F1
#
_entry.id   AF-A0A345ZAA8-F1
#
_cell.length_a   1.000
_cell.length_b   1.000
_cell.length_c   1.000
_cell.angle_alpha   90.00
_cell.angle_beta   90.00
_cell.angle_gamma   90.00
#
_symmetry.space_group_name_H-M   'P 1'
#
loop_
_entity.id
_entity.type
_entity.pdbx_description
1 polymer ?
#
loop_
_entity_poly.entity_id
_entity_poly.type
_entity_poly.pdbx_seq_one_letter_code
_entity_poly.pdbx_strand_id
1 'polypeptide(L)'
;MADIATPSFDKNYDNLVHNNDEMQIFNFDLSEQDVLHLQEIFLTCGVHTIKTTNVATGRKILESVVGSLKYYQNIGIITHENGVDTKVYDILRDIKNQGLMTDNIIADLEDFFMVHTCFDFVWVEFSQLLSVDYAIHLQNIFTMYYAQERMPVIFVMYDQL
;
A
#
# COMPACT_ATOMS: atom_id res chain seq x y z
N MET A 1 22.36 23.53 -24.80
CA MET A 1 22.35 22.39 -23.86
C MET A 1 21.66 22.89 -22.62
N ALA A 2 20.42 22.45 -22.39
CA ALA A 2 19.67 22.83 -21.20
C ALA A 2 19.97 21.79 -20.12
N ASP A 3 20.46 22.25 -18.97
CA ASP A 3 20.58 21.42 -17.77
C ASP A 3 19.18 21.06 -17.29
N ILE A 4 18.83 19.79 -17.47
CA ILE A 4 17.63 19.22 -16.85
C ILE A 4 18.01 18.96 -15.40
N ALA A 5 17.51 19.80 -14.49
CA ALA A 5 17.64 19.58 -13.07
C ALA A 5 16.91 18.29 -12.70
N THR A 6 17.66 17.25 -12.33
CA THR A 6 17.12 16.06 -11.68
C THR A 6 16.55 16.49 -10.32
N PRO A 7 15.27 16.23 -10.01
CA PRO A 7 14.75 16.48 -8.68
C PRO A 7 15.58 15.70 -7.65
N SER A 8 15.96 16.34 -6.55
CA SER A 8 16.81 15.73 -5.52
C SER A 8 16.06 14.59 -4.82
N PHE A 9 16.44 13.35 -5.11
CA PHE A 9 15.82 12.11 -4.63
C PHE A 9 16.04 11.81 -3.13
N ASP A 10 17.06 12.38 -2.50
CA ASP A 10 17.52 11.94 -1.17
C ASP A 10 16.52 12.19 -0.02
N LYS A 11 15.68 13.22 -0.10
CA LYS A 11 14.85 13.63 1.06
C LYS A 11 13.67 12.71 1.37
N ASN A 12 13.11 12.02 0.37
CA ASN A 12 11.97 11.12 0.59
C ASN A 12 12.43 9.72 1.04
N TYR A 13 13.60 9.28 0.57
CA TYR A 13 14.21 8.02 0.99
C TYR A 13 14.57 8.05 2.48
N ASP A 14 15.24 9.11 2.93
CA ASP A 14 15.63 9.27 4.34
C ASP A 14 14.41 9.34 5.27
N ASN A 15 13.30 9.94 4.86
CA ASN A 15 12.08 10.00 5.66
C ASN A 15 11.37 8.64 5.77
N LEU A 16 11.40 7.80 4.73
CA LEU A 16 10.84 6.44 4.80
C LEU A 16 11.72 5.53 5.68
N VAL A 17 13.05 5.68 5.60
CA VAL A 17 13.98 4.81 6.30
C VAL A 17 14.22 5.24 7.76
N HIS A 18 14.32 6.54 8.07
CA HIS A 18 14.52 7.01 9.45
C HIS A 18 13.26 6.96 10.32
N ASN A 19 12.05 7.00 9.74
CA ASN A 19 10.81 6.85 10.53
C ASN A 19 10.47 5.38 10.84
N ASN A 20 11.15 4.41 10.23
CA ASN A 20 10.83 3.00 10.42
C ASN A 20 11.21 2.45 11.81
N ASP A 21 12.19 3.04 12.49
CA ASP A 21 12.66 2.56 13.81
C ASP A 21 11.72 2.94 14.96
N GLU A 22 10.81 3.91 14.77
CA GLU A 22 9.82 4.35 15.77
C GLU A 22 8.37 3.98 15.41
N MET A 23 8.15 3.27 14.29
CA MET A 23 6.79 2.90 13.90
C MET A 23 6.17 1.91 14.89
N GLN A 24 4.98 2.27 15.39
CA GLN A 24 4.17 1.39 16.21
C GLN A 24 3.83 0.10 15.45
N ILE A 25 4.09 -1.04 16.09
CA ILE A 25 3.70 -2.36 15.58
C ILE A 25 2.30 -2.68 16.09
N PHE A 26 1.34 -2.80 15.19
CA PHE A 26 -0.02 -3.22 15.53
C PHE A 26 -0.12 -4.74 15.64
N ASN A 27 -0.77 -5.18 16.70
CA ASN A 27 -1.13 -6.58 16.95
C ASN A 27 -2.66 -6.73 16.96
N PHE A 28 -3.15 -7.96 16.93
CA PHE A 28 -4.58 -8.22 16.88
C PHE A 28 -5.32 -7.77 18.16
N ASP A 29 -4.65 -7.80 19.32
CA ASP A 29 -5.17 -7.30 20.59
C ASP A 29 -5.08 -5.76 20.65
N LEU A 30 -5.78 -5.09 19.74
CA LEU A 30 -5.80 -3.65 19.60
C LEU A 30 -6.41 -2.99 20.84
N SER A 31 -5.71 -2.02 21.41
CA SER A 31 -6.29 -1.12 22.39
C SER A 31 -7.31 -0.17 21.73
N GLU A 32 -8.17 0.46 22.52
CA GLU A 32 -9.10 1.48 22.00
C GLU A 32 -8.36 2.60 21.26
N GLN A 33 -7.18 2.99 21.75
CA GLN A 33 -6.37 4.02 21.13
C GLN A 33 -5.79 3.56 19.78
N ASP A 34 -5.40 2.29 19.66
CA ASP A 34 -4.95 1.71 18.39
C ASP A 34 -6.09 1.68 17.37
N VAL A 35 -7.31 1.34 17.81
CA VAL A 35 -8.49 1.34 16.94
C VAL A 35 -8.79 2.74 16.43
N LEU A 36 -8.77 3.76 17.30
CA LEU A 36 -8.99 5.16 16.90
C LEU A 36 -7.91 5.63 15.93
N HIS A 37 -6.65 5.30 16.20
CA HIS A 37 -5.54 5.68 15.33
C HIS A 37 -5.62 5.01 13.96
N LEU A 38 -5.94 3.71 13.92
CA LEU A 38 -6.16 2.99 12.66
C LEU A 38 -7.37 3.56 11.90
N GLN A 39 -8.46 3.91 12.57
CA GLN A 39 -9.61 4.55 11.91
C GLN A 39 -9.22 5.91 11.30
N GLU A 40 -8.42 6.72 11.99
CA GLU A 40 -7.91 7.98 11.47
C GLU A 40 -7.06 7.76 10.21
N ILE A 41 -6.11 6.82 10.26
CA ILE A 41 -5.28 6.45 9.11
C ILE A 41 -6.16 6.04 7.92
N PHE A 42 -7.15 5.17 8.17
CA PHE A 42 -7.97 4.59 7.11
C PHE A 42 -8.99 5.58 6.56
N LEU A 43 -9.36 6.64 7.28
CA LEU A 43 -10.28 7.68 6.79
C LEU A 43 -9.55 8.88 6.15
N THR A 44 -8.23 8.92 6.28
CA THR A 44 -7.41 10.00 5.73
C THR A 44 -6.90 9.61 4.35
N CYS A 45 -7.18 10.42 3.33
CA CYS A 45 -6.60 10.23 2.01
C CYS A 45 -5.08 10.46 2.05
N GLY A 46 -4.34 9.68 1.27
CA GLY A 46 -2.87 9.73 1.30
C GLY A 46 -2.24 8.35 1.33
N VAL A 47 -0.91 8.34 1.24
CA VAL A 47 -0.12 7.13 1.45
C VAL A 47 0.26 7.08 2.93
N HIS A 48 -0.14 6.02 3.60
CA HIS A 48 0.17 5.75 5.01
C HIS A 48 0.89 4.42 5.12
N THR A 49 1.64 4.24 6.19
CA THR A 49 2.32 2.98 6.48
C THR A 49 1.82 2.47 7.83
N ILE A 50 1.58 1.16 7.91
CA ILE A 50 1.37 0.46 9.18
C ILE A 50 2.34 -0.72 9.26
N LYS A 51 2.82 -1.02 10.47
CA LYS A 51 3.67 -2.18 10.72
C LYS A 51 2.91 -3.21 11.54
N THR A 52 3.03 -4.48 11.17
CA THR A 52 2.36 -5.59 11.85
C THR A 52 3.31 -6.76 12.02
N THR A 53 2.94 -7.74 12.84
CA THR A 53 3.82 -8.89 13.12
C THR A 53 4.03 -9.79 11.92
N ASN A 54 2.97 -10.09 11.16
CA ASN A 54 3.01 -10.96 9.99
C ASN A 54 1.78 -10.73 9.09
N VAL A 55 1.80 -11.31 7.89
CA VAL A 55 0.73 -11.18 6.87
C VAL A 55 -0.65 -11.52 7.43
N ALA A 56 -0.77 -12.62 8.17
CA ALA A 56 -2.06 -13.06 8.71
C ALA A 56 -2.63 -12.06 9.72
N THR A 57 -1.79 -11.51 10.60
CA THR A 57 -2.19 -10.44 11.52
C THR A 57 -2.56 -9.16 10.76
N GLY A 58 -1.73 -8.73 9.81
CA GLY A 58 -1.96 -7.50 9.05
C GLY A 58 -3.27 -7.53 8.26
N ARG A 59 -3.54 -8.63 7.54
CA ARG A 59 -4.81 -8.81 6.83
C ARG A 59 -6.02 -8.80 7.76
N LYS A 60 -5.96 -9.51 8.90
CA LYS A 60 -7.05 -9.49 9.88
C LYS A 60 -7.35 -8.08 10.40
N ILE A 61 -6.32 -7.27 10.65
CA ILE A 61 -6.49 -5.88 11.08
C ILE A 61 -7.16 -5.07 9.95
N LEU A 62 -6.60 -5.11 8.74
CA LEU A 62 -7.15 -4.42 7.56
C LEU A 62 -8.62 -4.78 7.32
N GLU A 63 -8.92 -6.08 7.24
CA GLU A 63 -10.27 -6.61 7.00
C GLU A 63 -11.25 -6.20 8.12
N SER A 64 -10.80 -6.22 9.37
CA SER A 64 -11.63 -5.82 10.51
C SER A 64 -11.95 -4.32 10.46
N VAL A 65 -10.96 -3.47 10.19
CA VAL A 65 -11.14 -2.02 10.12
C VAL A 65 -12.00 -1.66 8.91
N VAL A 66 -11.63 -2.11 7.71
CA VAL A 66 -12.38 -1.84 6.47
C VAL A 66 -13.81 -2.38 6.56
N GLY A 67 -13.99 -3.61 7.05
CA GLY A 67 -15.29 -4.23 7.24
C GLY A 67 -16.15 -3.53 8.28
N SER A 68 -15.55 -2.91 9.29
CA SER A 68 -16.26 -2.11 10.31
C SER A 68 -16.67 -0.74 9.79
N LEU A 69 -15.81 -0.09 9.00
CA LEU A 69 -16.10 1.21 8.40
C LEU A 69 -17.24 1.13 7.37
N LYS A 70 -17.36 0.00 6.65
CA LYS A 70 -18.37 -0.21 5.58
C LYS A 70 -18.44 0.95 4.57
N TYR A 71 -17.32 1.64 4.40
CA TYR A 71 -17.21 2.84 3.59
C TYR A 71 -16.71 2.53 2.18
N TYR A 72 -15.74 1.62 2.10
CA TYR A 72 -15.09 1.20 0.84
C TYR A 72 -15.91 0.13 0.11
N GLN A 73 -16.04 0.29 -1.21
CA GLN A 73 -16.73 -0.62 -2.11
C GLN A 73 -15.75 -1.32 -3.06
N ASN A 74 -14.70 -0.62 -3.51
CA ASN A 74 -13.73 -1.11 -4.49
C ASN A 74 -12.35 -1.16 -3.86
N ILE A 75 -12.09 -2.24 -3.13
CA ILE A 75 -10.85 -2.44 -2.37
C ILE A 75 -9.84 -3.20 -3.22
N GLY A 76 -8.68 -2.58 -3.47
CA GLY A 76 -7.56 -3.20 -4.18
C GLY A 76 -6.45 -3.67 -3.24
N ILE A 77 -5.82 -4.79 -3.57
CA ILE A 77 -4.59 -5.26 -2.93
C ILE A 77 -3.47 -5.45 -3.95
N ILE A 78 -2.27 -5.02 -3.58
CA ILE A 78 -1.02 -5.38 -4.26
C ILE A 78 -0.27 -6.33 -3.32
N THR A 79 -0.21 -7.62 -3.69
CA THR A 79 0.47 -8.64 -2.88
C THR A 79 1.04 -9.78 -3.73
N HIS A 80 2.16 -10.34 -3.28
CA HIS A 80 2.68 -11.61 -3.80
C HIS A 80 2.13 -12.83 -3.03
N GLU A 81 1.48 -12.60 -1.90
CA GLU A 81 0.98 -13.64 -1.01
C GLU A 81 -0.42 -14.11 -1.44
N ASN A 82 -0.62 -15.42 -1.45
CA ASN A 82 -1.92 -16.03 -1.77
C ASN A 82 -2.92 -15.85 -0.62
N GLY A 83 -4.19 -16.21 -0.85
CA GLY A 83 -5.21 -16.24 0.20
C GLY A 83 -5.86 -14.89 0.52
N VAL A 84 -5.97 -14.03 -0.48
CA VAL A 84 -6.76 -12.79 -0.43
C VAL A 84 -8.25 -13.13 -0.36
N ASP A 85 -9.02 -12.40 0.47
CA ASP A 85 -10.49 -12.50 0.51
C ASP A 85 -11.09 -12.23 -0.88
N THR A 86 -12.08 -13.02 -1.27
CA THR A 86 -12.91 -12.84 -2.47
C THR A 86 -13.50 -11.44 -2.67
N LYS A 87 -13.64 -10.64 -1.61
CA LYS A 87 -14.15 -9.25 -1.67
C LYS A 87 -13.10 -8.21 -2.02
N VAL A 88 -11.83 -8.62 -2.09
CA VAL A 88 -10.70 -7.73 -2.33
C VAL A 88 -10.11 -8.07 -3.70
N TYR A 89 -9.88 -7.04 -4.51
CA TYR A 89 -9.37 -7.19 -5.86
C TYR A 89 -7.85 -7.34 -5.85
N ASP A 90 -7.35 -8.53 -6.22
CA ASP A 90 -5.91 -8.81 -6.35
C ASP A 90 -5.38 -8.25 -7.67
N ILE A 91 -4.74 -7.07 -7.59
CA ILE A 91 -4.26 -6.30 -8.73
C ILE A 91 -3.15 -7.05 -9.47
N LEU A 92 -2.17 -7.61 -8.75
CA LEU A 92 -1.04 -8.30 -9.38
C LEU A 92 -1.47 -9.59 -10.08
N ARG A 93 -2.42 -10.32 -9.49
CA ARG A 93 -2.99 -11.50 -10.13
C ARG A 93 -3.73 -11.16 -11.41
N ASP A 94 -4.46 -10.05 -11.42
CA ASP A 94 -5.17 -9.60 -12.62
C ASP A 94 -4.21 -9.20 -13.75
N ILE A 95 -3.20 -8.38 -13.45
CA ILE A 95 -2.13 -8.03 -14.40
C ILE A 95 -1.50 -9.29 -15.01
N LYS A 96 -1.19 -10.28 -14.15
CA LYS A 96 -0.65 -11.58 -14.58
C LYS A 96 -1.62 -12.36 -15.48
N ASN A 97 -2.90 -12.40 -15.13
CA ASN A 97 -3.91 -13.11 -15.90
C ASN A 97 -4.19 -12.47 -17.27
N GLN A 98 -3.99 -11.16 -17.38
CA GLN A 98 -4.08 -10.43 -18.65
C GLN A 98 -2.85 -10.63 -19.55
N GLY A 99 -1.81 -11.33 -19.05
CA GLY A 99 -0.55 -11.52 -19.78
C GLY A 99 0.27 -10.25 -19.92
N LEU A 100 0.01 -9.25 -19.07
CA LEU A 100 0.69 -7.95 -19.08
C LEU A 100 1.92 -7.92 -18.18
N MET A 101 2.12 -8.96 -17.35
CA MET A 101 3.22 -8.98 -16.40
C MET A 101 4.57 -9.10 -17.13
N THR A 102 5.36 -8.05 -17.04
CA THR A 102 6.73 -7.98 -17.52
C THR A 102 7.71 -8.25 -16.37
N ASP A 103 9.02 -8.18 -16.67
CA ASP A 103 10.05 -8.20 -15.62
C ASP A 103 10.09 -6.88 -14.80
N ASN A 104 9.28 -5.88 -15.19
CA ASN A 104 9.17 -4.59 -14.51
C ASN A 104 7.76 -4.35 -13.97
N ILE A 105 7.50 -4.90 -12.79
CA ILE A 105 6.22 -4.78 -12.07
C ILE A 105 5.79 -3.32 -11.80
N ILE A 106 6.74 -2.37 -11.69
CA ILE A 106 6.39 -0.95 -11.53
C ILE A 106 5.72 -0.41 -12.79
N ALA A 107 6.27 -0.70 -13.98
CA ALA A 107 5.67 -0.28 -15.24
C ALA A 107 4.29 -0.94 -15.44
N ASP A 108 4.17 -2.23 -15.10
CA ASP A 108 2.89 -2.94 -15.22
C ASP A 108 1.81 -2.33 -14.31
N LEU A 109 2.20 -1.92 -13.10
CA LEU A 109 1.30 -1.23 -12.16
C LEU A 109 0.93 0.17 -12.64
N GLU A 110 1.88 0.93 -13.22
CA GLU A 110 1.61 2.21 -13.85
C GLU A 110 0.54 2.08 -14.94
N ASP A 111 0.76 1.17 -15.88
CA ASP A 111 -0.18 0.89 -16.97
C ASP A 111 -1.55 0.44 -16.45
N PHE A 112 -1.56 -0.41 -15.41
CA PHE A 112 -2.80 -0.85 -14.77
C PHE A 112 -3.60 0.32 -14.20
N PHE A 113 -2.96 1.19 -13.40
CA PHE A 113 -3.63 2.33 -12.77
C PHE A 113 -4.02 3.43 -13.77
N MET A 114 -3.39 3.52 -14.94
CA MET A 114 -3.86 4.38 -16.04
C MET A 114 -5.24 3.98 -16.55
N VAL A 115 -5.53 2.68 -16.55
CA VAL A 115 -6.78 2.12 -17.09
C VAL A 115 -7.82 1.89 -16.00
N HIS A 116 -7.41 1.44 -14.82
CA HIS A 116 -8.28 1.01 -13.73
C HIS A 116 -8.21 1.97 -12.54
N THR A 117 -9.00 3.05 -12.61
CA THR A 117 -9.04 4.12 -11.59
C THR A 117 -10.22 4.00 -10.61
N CYS A 118 -10.89 2.85 -10.55
CA CYS A 118 -12.16 2.69 -9.81
C CYS A 118 -12.01 2.31 -8.33
N PHE A 119 -10.79 2.15 -7.82
CA PHE A 119 -10.55 1.83 -6.41
C PHE A 119 -10.83 3.03 -5.51
N ASP A 120 -11.49 2.78 -4.39
CA ASP A 120 -11.73 3.77 -3.33
C ASP A 120 -10.85 3.52 -2.09
N PHE A 121 -10.13 2.41 -2.08
CA PHE A 121 -9.10 2.07 -1.10
C PHE A 121 -8.12 1.08 -1.72
N VAL A 122 -6.82 1.25 -1.46
CA VAL A 122 -5.79 0.28 -1.84
C VAL A 122 -4.88 -0.03 -0.64
N TRP A 123 -4.51 -1.29 -0.44
CA TRP A 123 -3.34 -1.59 0.38
C TRP A 123 -2.27 -2.37 -0.37
N VAL A 124 -1.03 -2.22 0.06
CA VAL A 124 0.16 -2.85 -0.51
C VAL A 124 0.85 -3.64 0.58
N GLU A 125 1.08 -4.93 0.35
CA GLU A 125 1.78 -5.80 1.28
C GLU A 125 3.26 -5.90 0.91
N PHE A 126 4.15 -5.38 1.76
CA PHE A 126 5.59 -5.54 1.57
C PHE A 126 6.05 -6.88 2.13
N SER A 127 6.22 -7.87 1.26
CA SER A 127 6.94 -9.11 1.58
C SER A 127 8.45 -8.95 1.33
N GLN A 128 9.26 -9.98 1.64
CA GLN A 128 10.71 -9.99 1.36
C GLN A 128 11.05 -9.65 -0.11
N LEU A 129 10.11 -9.87 -1.02
CA LEU A 129 10.27 -9.68 -2.46
C LEU A 129 10.07 -8.23 -2.92
N LEU A 130 9.41 -7.40 -2.13
CA LEU A 130 9.21 -5.98 -2.42
C LEU A 130 10.21 -5.17 -1.58
N SER A 131 11.34 -4.80 -2.20
CA SER A 131 12.37 -3.98 -1.56
C SER A 131 11.84 -2.57 -1.22
N VAL A 132 12.55 -1.87 -0.34
CA VAL A 132 12.26 -0.46 -0.01
C VAL A 132 12.24 0.43 -1.27
N ASP A 133 13.05 0.11 -2.28
CA ASP A 133 13.04 0.83 -3.55
C ASP A 133 11.68 0.74 -4.26
N TYR A 134 11.01 -0.41 -4.18
CA TYR A 134 9.64 -0.56 -4.71
C TYR A 134 8.63 0.35 -4.00
N ALA A 135 8.80 0.56 -2.68
CA ALA A 135 7.89 1.41 -1.92
C ALA A 135 7.90 2.86 -2.43
N ILE A 136 9.08 3.37 -2.78
CA ILE A 136 9.25 4.73 -3.30
C ILE A 136 8.61 4.86 -4.68
N HIS A 137 8.85 3.88 -5.56
CA HIS A 137 8.23 3.88 -6.88
C HIS A 137 6.70 3.80 -6.78
N LEU A 138 6.16 2.93 -5.94
CA LEU A 138 4.72 2.84 -5.68
C LEU A 138 4.16 4.15 -5.12
N GLN A 139 4.85 4.78 -4.18
CA GLN A 139 4.43 6.07 -3.64
C GLN A 139 4.39 7.14 -4.75
N ASN A 140 5.34 7.12 -5.68
CA ASN A 140 5.35 8.03 -6.84
C ASN A 140 4.16 7.75 -7.77
N ILE A 141 3.83 6.48 -8.04
CA ILE A 141 2.62 6.10 -8.79
C ILE A 141 1.37 6.72 -8.15
N PHE A 142 1.16 6.47 -6.85
CA PHE A 142 -0.02 6.98 -6.15
C PHE A 142 -0.04 8.51 -6.02
N THR A 143 1.13 9.15 -5.97
CA THR A 143 1.23 10.61 -6.02
C THR A 143 0.84 11.13 -7.40
N MET A 144 1.36 10.53 -8.48
CA MET A 144 1.15 10.96 -9.86
C MET A 144 -0.31 10.85 -10.30
N TYR A 145 -1.02 9.82 -9.85
CA TYR A 145 -2.44 9.63 -10.17
C TYR A 145 -3.42 10.38 -9.25
N TYR A 146 -2.92 11.31 -8.41
CA TYR A 146 -3.70 11.99 -7.38
C TYR A 146 -4.46 11.03 -6.45
N ALA A 147 -3.98 9.78 -6.31
CA ALA A 147 -4.59 8.82 -5.42
C ALA A 147 -4.57 9.35 -3.98
N GLN A 148 -3.52 10.08 -3.60
CA GLN A 148 -3.39 10.73 -2.30
C GLN A 148 -4.49 11.75 -1.98
N GLU A 149 -5.16 12.31 -2.99
CA GLU A 149 -6.27 13.25 -2.79
C GLU A 149 -7.65 12.57 -2.86
N ARG A 150 -7.69 11.28 -3.22
CA ARG A 150 -8.93 10.58 -3.58
C ARG A 150 -9.20 9.33 -2.77
N MET A 151 -8.15 8.64 -2.32
CA MET A 151 -8.26 7.40 -1.57
C MET A 151 -7.14 7.25 -0.55
N PRO A 152 -7.39 6.52 0.55
CA PRO A 152 -6.33 5.99 1.38
C PRO A 152 -5.57 4.90 0.64
N VAL A 153 -4.24 4.96 0.72
CA VAL A 153 -3.33 3.91 0.29
C VAL A 153 -2.52 3.46 1.50
N ILE A 154 -2.66 2.20 1.90
CA ILE A 154 -2.00 1.68 3.11
C ILE A 154 -0.86 0.72 2.73
N PHE A 155 0.35 1.07 3.08
CA PHE A 155 1.52 0.21 3.00
C PHE A 155 1.62 -0.61 4.28
N VAL A 156 1.56 -1.94 4.15
CA VAL A 156 1.66 -2.87 5.28
C VAL A 156 3.02 -3.51 5.28
N MET A 157 3.78 -3.27 6.34
CA MET A 157 5.08 -3.86 6.58
C MET A 157 4.98 -4.96 7.64
N TYR A 158 5.80 -5.99 7.49
CA TYR A 158 5.84 -7.13 8.41
C TYR A 158 7.17 -7.19 9.15
N ASP A 159 7.12 -7.40 10.45
CA ASP A 159 8.31 -7.55 11.30
C ASP A 159 8.92 -8.95 11.17
N GLN A 160 8.08 -9.98 11.05
CA GLN A 160 8.49 -11.35 10.77
C GLN A 160 8.22 -11.66 9.31
N LEU A 161 9.30 -11.82 8.56
CA LEU A 161 9.30 -12.26 7.18
C LEU A 161 9.75 -13.73 7.07
#